data_AF-A0A2E4JQU9-F1
#
_entry.id   AF-A0A2E4JQU9-F1
#
_cell.length_a   1.000
_cell.length_b   1.000
_cell.length_c   1.000
_cell.angle_alpha   90.00
_cell.angle_beta   90.00
_cell.angle_gamma   90.00
#
_symmetry.space_group_name_H-M   'P 1'
#
loop_
_entity.id
_entity.type
_entity.pdbx_description
1 polymer ?
#
loop_
_entity_poly.entity_id
_entity_poly.type
_entity_poly.pdbx_seq_one_letter_code
_entity_poly.pdbx_strand_id
1 'polypeptide(L)'
;MSKYKAIRTTIDGITFDSKGEAKRWVYLKASQRKGLIKKLKRQVSYPLEINKQLITAYVADYVYIEDGVEIVEDFKGHITAVFRIKKKLFEAIYGKPLRISRLVGNEFHLGFKRRRSRRSKKT
;
A
#
# COMPACT_ATOMS: atom_id res chain seq x y z
N MET A 1 23.37 3.55 4.03
CA MET A 1 22.72 4.63 3.26
C MET A 1 21.38 4.14 2.71
N SER A 2 20.26 4.81 3.01
CA SER A 2 18.93 4.48 2.47
C SER A 2 18.86 4.88 0.98
N LYS A 3 18.71 3.89 0.09
CA LYS A 3 18.71 4.04 -1.39
C LYS A 3 17.63 4.99 -1.94
N TYR A 4 16.71 5.47 -1.09
CA TYR A 4 15.53 6.24 -1.50
C TYR A 4 15.23 7.50 -0.65
N LYS A 5 16.14 7.97 0.21
CA LYS A 5 15.93 9.12 1.11
C LYS A 5 14.63 9.03 1.95
N ALA A 6 14.15 7.81 2.22
CA ALA A 6 12.98 7.60 3.05
C ALA A 6 13.32 7.94 4.52
N ILE A 7 12.51 8.81 5.12
CA ILE A 7 12.64 9.22 6.52
C ILE A 7 11.78 8.27 7.36
N ARG A 8 12.44 7.46 8.19
CA ARG A 8 11.75 6.65 9.20
C ARG A 8 11.09 7.58 10.20
N THR A 9 9.86 7.26 10.60
CA THR A 9 9.08 8.10 11.51
C THR A 9 8.44 7.21 12.56
N THR A 10 8.46 7.62 13.82
CA THR A 10 7.77 6.92 14.91
C THR A 10 6.51 7.70 15.28
N ILE A 11 5.36 7.05 15.25
CA ILE A 11 4.07 7.61 15.68
C ILE A 11 3.39 6.58 16.57
N ASP A 12 2.89 7.01 17.73
CA ASP A 12 2.22 6.15 18.72
C ASP A 12 3.06 4.93 19.13
N GLY A 13 4.38 5.12 19.24
CA GLY A 13 5.34 4.04 19.55
C GLY A 13 5.64 3.09 18.39
N ILE A 14 5.05 3.31 17.21
CA ILE A 14 5.29 2.45 16.04
C ILE A 14 6.17 3.15 15.01
N THR A 15 7.24 2.46 14.61
CA THR A 15 8.13 2.92 13.54
C THR A 15 7.56 2.60 12.17
N PHE A 16 7.73 3.53 11.23
CA PHE A 16 7.35 3.40 9.83
C PHE A 16 8.57 3.54 8.93
N ASP A 17 8.57 2.85 7.80
CA ASP A 17 9.65 2.94 6.81
C ASP A 17 9.58 4.21 5.98
N SER A 18 8.38 4.83 5.91
CA SER A 18 8.22 6.16 5.32
C SER A 18 7.25 7.09 6.07
N LYS A 19 7.50 8.40 5.99
CA LYS A 19 6.58 9.45 6.45
C LYS A 19 5.18 9.34 5.80
N GLY A 20 5.10 8.83 4.58
CA GLY A 20 3.84 8.67 3.85
C GLY A 20 2.98 7.55 4.42
N GLU A 21 3.58 6.40 4.73
CA GLU A 21 2.92 5.33 5.50
C GLU A 21 2.43 5.88 6.84
N ALA A 22 3.31 6.54 7.60
CA ALA A 22 2.95 7.09 8.91
C ALA A 22 1.72 8.02 8.85
N LYS A 23 1.65 8.89 7.83
CA LYS A 23 0.46 9.73 7.59
C LYS A 23 -0.79 8.90 7.25
N ARG A 24 -0.65 7.87 6.40
CA ARG A 24 -1.78 7.01 6.03
C ARG A 24 -2.32 6.24 7.22
N TRP A 25 -1.44 5.78 8.11
CA TRP A 25 -1.83 5.16 9.38
C TRP A 25 -2.71 6.06 10.24
N VAL A 26 -2.29 7.31 10.46
CA VAL A 26 -3.08 8.28 11.24
C VAL A 26 -4.46 8.49 10.62
N TYR A 27 -4.52 8.59 9.28
CA TYR A 27 -5.78 8.70 8.54
C TYR A 27 -6.68 7.46 8.73
N LEU A 28 -6.15 6.25 8.59
CA LEU A 28 -6.91 5.01 8.75
C LEU A 28 -7.37 4.82 10.21
N LYS A 29 -6.54 5.16 11.20
CA LYS A 29 -6.93 5.17 12.61
C LYS A 29 -8.10 6.12 12.87
N ALA A 30 -8.08 7.32 12.30
CA ALA A 30 -9.20 8.26 12.39
C ALA A 30 -10.45 7.71 11.70
N SER A 31 -10.31 7.08 10.54
CA SER A 31 -11.41 6.44 9.80
C SER A 31 -12.04 5.30 10.61
N GLN A 32 -11.22 4.50 11.31
CA GLN A 32 -11.70 3.45 12.19
C GLN A 32 -12.47 4.02 13.39
N ARG A 33 -11.98 5.10 14.02
CA ARG A 33 -12.70 5.77 15.11
C ARG A 33 -14.05 6.33 14.68
N LYS A 34 -14.17 6.76 13.41
CA LYS A 34 -15.42 7.22 12.81
C LYS A 34 -16.35 6.09 12.35
N GLY A 35 -15.95 4.83 12.50
CA GLY A 35 -16.74 3.68 12.09
C GLY A 35 -16.73 3.37 10.58
N LEU A 36 -15.94 4.12 9.78
CA LEU A 36 -15.86 3.93 8.31
C LEU A 36 -15.11 2.65 7.93
N ILE A 37 -14.19 2.21 8.78
CA ILE A 37 -13.46 0.95 8.61
C ILE A 37 -13.40 0.20 9.94
N LYS A 38 -13.12 -1.11 9.88
CA LYS A 38 -13.01 -2.00 11.06
C LYS A 38 -11.77 -2.88 10.97
N LYS A 39 -11.37 -3.47 12.11
CA LYS A 39 -10.30 -4.47 12.20
C LYS A 39 -8.97 -4.03 11.56
N LEU A 40 -8.57 -2.77 11.73
CA LEU A 40 -7.34 -2.23 11.17
C LEU A 40 -6.10 -2.93 11.76
N LYS A 41 -5.31 -3.56 10.90
CA LYS A 41 -4.04 -4.24 11.18
C LYS A 41 -2.92 -3.66 10.33
N ARG A 42 -1.68 -3.93 10.74
CA ARG A 42 -0.46 -3.54 10.03
C ARG A 42 0.44 -4.74 9.76
N GLN A 43 1.29 -4.60 8.73
CA GLN A 43 2.40 -5.52 8.46
C GLN A 43 1.92 -6.99 8.39
N VAL A 44 0.79 -7.20 7.72
CA VAL A 44 0.17 -8.53 7.59
C VAL A 44 0.89 -9.30 6.49
N SER A 45 1.45 -10.46 6.85
CA SER A 45 2.18 -11.33 5.93
C SER A 45 1.23 -12.25 5.17
N TYR A 46 1.44 -12.33 3.86
CA TYR A 46 0.74 -13.22 2.93
C TYR A 46 1.78 -14.10 2.21
N PRO A 47 1.87 -15.40 2.50
CA PRO A 47 2.76 -16.30 1.79
C PRO A 47 2.36 -16.43 0.31
N LEU A 48 3.29 -16.12 -0.59
CA LEU A 48 3.10 -16.31 -2.03
C LEU A 48 3.64 -17.69 -2.41
N GLU A 49 2.76 -18.69 -2.34
CA GLU A 49 3.06 -20.08 -2.62
C GLU A 49 2.50 -20.52 -3.98
N ILE A 50 3.28 -21.30 -4.73
CA ILE A 50 2.85 -21.93 -5.98
C ILE A 50 3.24 -23.40 -5.90
N ASN A 51 2.31 -24.32 -6.18
CA ASN A 51 2.55 -25.76 -6.09
C ASN A 51 3.16 -26.22 -4.74
N LYS A 52 2.68 -25.65 -3.63
CA LYS A 52 3.18 -25.89 -2.25
C LYS A 52 4.63 -25.45 -2.00
N GLN A 53 5.24 -24.70 -2.92
CA GLN A 53 6.55 -24.10 -2.73
C GLN A 53 6.42 -22.61 -2.44
N LEU A 54 7.01 -22.17 -1.33
CA LEU A 54 7.09 -20.75 -0.97
C LEU A 54 8.04 -20.02 -1.93
N ILE A 55 7.49 -19.09 -2.71
CA ILE A 55 8.30 -18.23 -3.59
C ILE A 55 8.82 -17.03 -2.78
N THR A 56 7.94 -16.37 -2.04
CA THR A 56 8.26 -15.24 -1.15
C THR A 56 7.05 -14.90 -0.29
N ALA A 57 7.16 -13.94 0.62
CA ALA A 57 6.00 -13.33 1.27
C ALA A 57 5.71 -11.93 0.70
N TYR A 58 4.43 -11.59 0.61
CA TYR A 58 3.95 -10.23 0.47
C TYR A 58 3.55 -9.70 1.85
N VAL A 59 4.17 -8.61 2.31
CA VAL A 59 3.81 -7.98 3.58
C VAL A 59 3.05 -6.71 3.27
N ALA A 60 1.77 -6.67 3.63
CA ALA A 60 0.91 -5.51 3.40
C ALA A 60 1.10 -4.47 4.51
N ASP A 61 1.14 -3.19 4.13
CA ASP A 61 1.22 -2.09 5.10
C ASP A 61 0.00 -2.08 6.02
N TYR A 62 -1.20 -2.23 5.42
CA TYR A 62 -2.49 -2.17 6.13
C TYR A 62 -3.46 -3.25 5.63
N VAL A 63 -4.22 -3.81 6.57
CA VAL A 63 -5.38 -4.67 6.27
C VAL A 63 -6.53 -4.23 7.15
N TYR A 64 -7.72 -4.06 6.58
CA TYR A 64 -8.91 -3.62 7.30
C TYR A 64 -10.18 -4.03 6.56
N ILE A 65 -11.33 -3.88 7.21
CA ILE A 65 -12.65 -4.06 6.59
C ILE A 65 -13.27 -2.70 6.27
N GLU A 66 -13.71 -2.51 5.04
CA GLU A 66 -14.44 -1.35 4.55
C GLU A 66 -15.67 -1.85 3.80
N ASP A 67 -16.86 -1.35 4.14
CA ASP A 67 -18.12 -1.78 3.54
C ASP A 67 -18.33 -3.31 3.52
N GLY A 68 -17.86 -3.99 4.57
CA GLY A 68 -17.96 -5.45 4.71
C GLY A 68 -16.91 -6.25 3.92
N VAL A 69 -16.05 -5.60 3.15
CA VAL A 69 -15.02 -6.23 2.33
C VAL A 69 -13.64 -6.05 2.96
N GLU A 70 -12.82 -7.10 2.93
CA GLU A 70 -11.42 -7.00 3.34
C GLU A 70 -10.60 -6.26 2.29
N ILE A 71 -9.98 -5.16 2.74
CA ILE A 71 -9.07 -4.35 1.96
C ILE A 71 -7.65 -4.65 2.40
N VAL A 72 -6.83 -5.06 1.43
CA VAL A 72 -5.37 -5.12 1.57
C VAL A 72 -4.79 -3.89 0.88
N GLU A 73 -4.25 -2.97 1.69
CA GLU A 73 -3.75 -1.68 1.21
C GLU A 73 -2.24 -1.56 1.43
N ASP A 74 -1.58 -0.98 0.44
CA ASP A 74 -0.17 -0.64 0.48
C ASP A 74 0.05 0.82 0.04
N PHE A 75 0.82 1.57 0.84
CA PHE A 75 1.17 2.95 0.55
C PHE A 75 2.44 3.00 -0.31
N LYS A 76 2.40 3.74 -1.44
CA LYS A 76 3.54 3.89 -2.32
C LYS A 76 3.82 5.33 -2.71
N GLY A 77 4.98 5.83 -2.26
CA GLY A 77 5.61 7.04 -2.81
C GLY A 77 6.39 6.78 -4.11
N HIS A 78 7.01 5.61 -4.23
CA HIS A 78 7.72 5.17 -5.43
C HIS A 78 7.42 3.70 -5.72
N ILE A 79 7.27 3.36 -7.00
CA ILE A 79 6.92 2.01 -7.45
C ILE A 79 8.15 1.33 -8.04
N THR A 80 8.60 0.26 -7.39
CA THR A 80 9.70 -0.58 -7.87
C THR A 80 9.21 -1.70 -8.77
N ALA A 81 10.10 -2.26 -9.61
CA ALA A 81 9.78 -3.43 -10.44
C ALA A 81 9.42 -4.66 -9.59
N VAL A 82 10.16 -4.89 -8.49
CA VAL A 82 9.90 -5.99 -7.55
C VAL A 82 8.50 -5.89 -6.95
N PHE A 83 8.09 -4.69 -6.53
CA PHE A 83 6.74 -4.47 -6.02
C PHE A 83 5.67 -4.84 -7.06
N ARG A 84 5.85 -4.43 -8.32
CA ARG A 84 4.89 -4.76 -9.40
C ARG A 84 4.73 -6.26 -9.59
N ILE A 85 5.83 -7.01 -9.50
CA ILE A 85 5.81 -8.48 -9.61
C ILE A 85 5.10 -9.08 -8.41
N LYS A 86 5.49 -8.70 -7.19
CA LYS A 86 4.86 -9.23 -5.97
C LYS A 86 3.36 -8.90 -5.89
N LYS A 87 2.93 -7.70 -6.34
CA LYS A 87 1.51 -7.33 -6.46
C LYS A 87 0.77 -8.30 -7.40
N LYS A 88 1.30 -8.52 -8.61
CA LYS A 88 0.67 -9.43 -9.59
C LYS A 88 0.57 -10.85 -9.04
N LEU A 89 1.61 -11.34 -8.37
CA LEU A 89 1.60 -12.66 -7.73
C LEU A 89 0.56 -12.74 -6.62
N PHE A 90 0.50 -11.74 -5.74
CA PHE A 90 -0.51 -11.64 -4.69
C PHE A 90 -1.93 -11.70 -5.27
N GLU A 91 -2.22 -10.88 -6.28
CA GLU A 91 -3.55 -10.82 -6.90
C GLU A 91 -3.93 -12.14 -7.59
N ALA A 92 -2.95 -12.81 -8.22
CA ALA A 92 -3.17 -14.10 -8.87
C ALA A 92 -3.42 -15.25 -7.86
N ILE A 93 -2.66 -15.28 -6.75
CA ILE A 93 -2.75 -16.35 -5.75
C ILE A 93 -3.99 -16.20 -4.87
N TYR A 94 -4.32 -14.98 -4.44
CA TYR A 94 -5.41 -14.74 -3.51
C TYR A 94 -6.72 -14.31 -4.17
N GLY A 95 -6.73 -14.03 -5.47
CA GLY A 95 -7.94 -13.60 -6.19
C GLY A 95 -8.53 -12.27 -5.70
N LYS A 96 -7.72 -11.43 -5.04
CA LYS A 96 -8.14 -10.16 -4.44
C LYS A 96 -7.30 -9.01 -4.97
N PRO A 97 -7.88 -7.83 -5.30
CA PRO A 97 -7.12 -6.69 -5.74
C PRO A 97 -6.31 -6.08 -4.59
N LEU A 98 -5.07 -5.70 -4.87
CA LEU A 98 -4.27 -4.94 -3.91
C LEU A 98 -4.53 -3.43 -4.08
N ARG A 99 -5.07 -2.79 -3.04
CA ARG A 99 -5.33 -1.34 -3.03
C ARG A 99 -4.02 -0.59 -2.86
N ILE A 100 -3.74 0.33 -3.78
CA ILE A 100 -2.56 1.19 -3.70
C ILE A 100 -3.00 2.58 -3.30
N SER A 101 -2.39 3.14 -2.26
CA SER A 101 -2.56 4.55 -1.90
C SER A 101 -1.27 5.33 -2.12
N ARG A 102 -1.41 6.62 -2.40
CA ARG A 102 -0.30 7.57 -2.51
C ARG A 102 -0.72 8.94 -2.03
N LEU A 103 0.25 9.74 -1.62
CA LEU A 103 0.02 11.12 -1.22
C LEU A 103 0.25 12.07 -2.42
N VAL A 104 -0.72 12.94 -2.69
CA VAL A 104 -0.64 14.02 -3.69
C VAL A 104 -0.97 15.32 -2.97
N GLY A 105 0.03 16.19 -2.76
CA GLY A 105 -0.13 17.32 -1.85
C GLY A 105 -0.42 16.82 -0.43
N ASN A 106 -1.62 17.14 0.07
CA ASN A 106 -2.11 16.69 1.38
C ASN A 106 -3.22 15.63 1.30
N GLU A 107 -3.57 15.16 0.09
CA GLU A 107 -4.66 14.22 -0.12
C GLU A 107 -4.15 12.82 -0.50
N PHE A 108 -4.89 11.80 -0.05
CA PHE A 108 -4.62 10.42 -0.44
C PHE A 108 -5.40 10.06 -1.70
N HIS A 109 -4.68 9.61 -2.72
CA HIS A 109 -5.26 9.13 -3.97
C HIS A 109 -5.07 7.62 -4.08
N LEU A 110 -6.07 6.95 -4.67
CA LEU A 110 -5.98 5.54 -5.01
C LEU A 110 -5.28 5.34 -6.36
N GLY A 111 -4.56 4.23 -6.47
CA GLY A 111 -3.87 3.79 -7.68
C GLY A 111 -2.56 4.52 -7.97
N PHE A 112 -1.92 4.11 -9.06
CA PHE A 112 -0.62 4.64 -9.47
C PHE A 112 -0.72 6.06 -10.06
N LYS A 113 0.41 6.79 -10.07
CA LYS A 113 0.53 8.04 -10.83
C LYS A 113 0.30 7.74 -12.31
N ARG A 114 -0.80 8.25 -12.87
CA ARG A 114 -1.01 8.26 -14.33
C ARG A 114 0.18 8.99 -14.98
N ARG A 115 0.85 8.34 -15.95
CA ARG A 115 1.76 9.07 -16.84
C ARG A 115 0.93 10.13 -17.55
N ARG A 116 1.36 11.39 -17.53
CA ARG A 116 0.80 12.40 -18.44
C ARG A 116 1.03 11.88 -19.85
N SER A 117 -0.03 11.74 -20.65
CA SER A 117 0.16 11.57 -22.09
C SER A 117 0.93 12.80 -22.57
N ARG A 118 2.00 12.58 -23.35
CA ARG A 118 2.56 13.69 -24.12
C ARG A 118 1.44 14.16 -25.05
N ARG A 119 0.91 15.36 -24.86
CA ARG A 119 0.20 16.06 -25.94
C ARG A 119 1.21 16.15 -27.07
N SER A 120 1.00 15.40 -28.16
CA SER A 120 1.66 15.73 -29.42
C SER A 120 1.24 17.15 -29.75
N LYS A 121 2.19 18.09 -29.74
CA LYS A 121 2.00 19.34 -30.47
C LYS A 121 1.88 18.91 -31.93
N LYS A 122 0.66 18.93 -32.46
CA LYS A 122 0.41 18.91 -33.89
C LYS A 122 0.88 20.28 -34.38
N THR A 123 2.09 20.32 -34.94
CA THR A 123 2.54 21.37 -35.86
C THR A 123 2.49 20.78 -37.24
#